data_AF-A0A3B9L6V6-F1
#
_entry.id   AF-A0A3B9L6V6-F1
#
_cell.length_a   1.000
_cell.length_b   1.000
_cell.length_c   1.000
_cell.angle_alpha   90.00
_cell.angle_beta   90.00
_cell.angle_gamma   90.00
#
_symmetry.space_group_name_H-M   'P 1'
#
loop_
_entity.id
_entity.type
_entity.pdbx_description
1 polymer ?
#
loop_
_entity_poly.entity_id
_entity_poly.type
_entity_poly.pdbx_seq_one_letter_code
_entity_poly.pdbx_strand_id
1 'polypeptide(L)'
;FVETYFGRRLWVPAINSANAMQRAGAERAAINAPMQGTAADLIKLAMIAVQNWLVSERLQSKLIMQVHDELVLEVPDNELELVKQKLPELMQNVAKLDVPLLAEVGVGSNWEGAH
;
A
#
# COMPACT_ATOMS: atom_id res chain seq x y z
N PHE A 1 -5.92 21.64 8.14
CA PHE A 1 -5.38 20.53 7.33
C PHE A 1 -6.06 19.25 7.78
N VAL A 2 -5.91 18.17 7.04
CA VAL A 2 -6.28 16.81 7.48
C VAL A 2 -5.04 15.94 7.49
N GLU A 3 -5.07 14.83 8.22
CA GLU A 3 -3.91 13.94 8.38
C GLU A 3 -4.28 12.48 8.19
N THR A 4 -3.29 11.69 7.77
CA THR A 4 -3.37 10.22 7.71
C THR A 4 -3.17 9.64 9.10
N TYR A 5 -3.44 8.34 9.26
CA TYR A 5 -3.16 7.61 10.51
C TYR A 5 -1.71 7.77 10.99
N PHE A 6 -0.76 7.89 10.06
CA PHE A 6 0.67 8.05 10.35
C PHE A 6 1.13 9.52 10.43
N GLY A 7 0.20 10.48 10.43
CA GLY A 7 0.50 11.90 10.62
C GLY A 7 0.95 12.65 9.37
N ARG A 8 0.85 12.06 8.17
CA ARG A 8 1.09 12.78 6.91
C ARG A 8 -0.03 13.79 6.69
N ARG A 9 0.29 15.05 6.43
CA ARG A 9 -0.69 16.13 6.31
C ARG A 9 -1.03 16.49 4.86
N LEU A 10 -2.31 16.73 4.60
CA LEU A 10 -2.78 17.44 3.41
C LEU A 10 -3.38 18.78 3.82
N TRP A 11 -2.82 19.86 3.29
CA TRP A 11 -3.37 21.21 3.46
C TRP A 11 -4.57 21.40 2.54
N VAL A 12 -5.67 21.89 3.12
CA VAL A 12 -6.93 22.11 2.40
C VAL A 12 -7.29 23.60 2.50
N PRO A 13 -6.57 24.50 1.80
CA PRO A 13 -6.69 25.94 1.99
C PRO A 13 -8.05 26.48 1.56
N ALA A 14 -8.71 25.84 0.58
CA ALA A 14 -10.01 26.26 0.07
C ALA A 14 -11.20 25.82 0.93
N ILE A 15 -10.98 25.23 2.12
CA ILE A 15 -12.05 24.77 3.01
C ILE A 15 -12.95 25.93 3.50
N ASN A 16 -12.39 27.14 3.58
CA ASN A 16 -13.11 28.36 3.95
C ASN A 16 -13.39 29.26 2.72
N SER A 17 -13.27 28.75 1.50
CA SER A 17 -13.50 29.55 0.29
C SER A 17 -14.95 30.06 0.24
N ALA A 18 -15.12 31.34 -0.10
CA ALA A 18 -16.44 31.90 -0.37
C ALA A 18 -17.08 31.29 -1.63
N ASN A 19 -16.25 30.78 -2.56
CA ASN A 19 -16.73 30.07 -3.74
C ASN A 19 -17.22 28.66 -3.35
N ALA A 20 -18.52 28.42 -3.50
CA ALA A 20 -19.16 27.18 -3.07
C ALA A 20 -18.61 25.93 -3.78
N MET A 21 -18.25 26.03 -5.07
CA MET A 21 -17.70 24.92 -5.83
C MET A 21 -16.30 24.55 -5.35
N GLN A 22 -15.45 25.55 -5.09
CA GLN A 22 -14.11 25.32 -4.54
C GLN A 22 -14.18 24.72 -3.14
N ARG A 23 -15.08 25.23 -2.29
CA ARG A 23 -15.30 24.71 -0.94
C ARG A 23 -15.79 23.26 -0.95
N ALA A 24 -16.76 22.92 -1.80
CA ALA A 24 -17.24 21.54 -1.95
C ALA A 24 -16.14 20.58 -2.48
N GLY A 25 -15.23 21.07 -3.32
CA GLY A 25 -14.03 20.32 -3.72
C GLY A 25 -13.09 20.07 -2.54
N ALA A 26 -12.85 21.10 -1.73
CA ALA A 26 -12.04 21.02 -0.52
C ALA A 26 -12.62 20.06 0.53
N GLU A 27 -13.94 20.09 0.76
CA GLU A 27 -14.61 19.18 1.69
C GLU A 27 -14.47 17.72 1.26
N ARG A 28 -14.66 17.42 -0.04
CA ARG A 28 -14.42 16.07 -0.57
C ARG A 28 -12.97 15.62 -0.42
N ALA A 29 -12.01 16.51 -0.70
CA ALA A 29 -10.59 16.21 -0.50
C ALA A 29 -10.25 15.98 0.97
N ALA A 30 -10.84 16.75 1.89
CA ALA A 30 -10.63 16.61 3.33
C ALA A 30 -11.12 15.25 3.86
N ILE A 31 -12.22 14.72 3.32
CA ILE A 31 -12.73 13.39 3.68
C ILE A 31 -11.87 12.27 3.06
N ASN A 32 -11.51 12.39 1.79
CA ASN A 32 -10.82 11.31 1.06
C ASN A 32 -9.34 11.18 1.43
N ALA A 33 -8.68 12.30 1.73
CA ALA A 33 -7.22 12.32 1.92
C ALA A 33 -6.74 11.48 3.11
N PRO A 34 -7.40 11.47 4.28
CA PRO A 34 -7.01 10.56 5.37
C PRO A 34 -7.07 9.09 4.95
N MET A 35 -8.11 8.66 4.24
CA MET A 35 -8.28 7.26 3.82
C MET A 35 -7.25 6.87 2.75
N GLN A 36 -7.19 7.61 1.65
CA GLN A 36 -6.25 7.33 0.55
C GLN A 36 -4.80 7.50 0.97
N GLY A 37 -4.51 8.52 1.77
CA GLY A 37 -3.17 8.77 2.28
C GLY A 37 -2.72 7.67 3.24
N THR A 38 -3.61 7.16 4.10
CA THR A 38 -3.29 6.04 4.99
C THR A 38 -3.04 4.76 4.18
N ALA A 39 -3.84 4.47 3.14
CA ALA A 39 -3.56 3.35 2.24
C ALA A 39 -2.18 3.50 1.55
N ALA A 40 -1.86 4.72 1.08
CA ALA A 40 -0.56 5.02 0.50
C ALA A 40 0.61 4.93 1.50
N ASP A 41 0.37 5.16 2.78
CA ASP A 41 1.35 4.95 3.85
C ASP A 41 1.59 3.45 4.07
N LEU A 42 0.52 2.67 4.19
CA LEU A 42 0.56 1.23 4.40
C LEU A 42 1.30 0.51 3.28
N ILE A 43 0.98 0.81 2.01
CA ILE A 43 1.65 0.15 0.89
C ILE A 43 3.15 0.47 0.84
N LYS A 44 3.55 1.69 1.24
CA LYS A 44 4.98 2.05 1.33
C LYS A 44 5.69 1.32 2.46
N LEU A 45 5.03 1.16 3.61
CA LEU A 45 5.56 0.36 4.71
C LEU A 45 5.70 -1.12 4.28
N ALA A 46 4.71 -1.65 3.56
CA ALA A 46 4.75 -2.99 2.98
C ALA A 46 5.92 -3.15 2.00
N MET A 47 6.12 -2.20 1.08
CA MET A 47 7.27 -2.21 0.16
C MET A 47 8.60 -2.26 0.92
N ILE A 48 8.77 -1.46 1.97
CA ILE A 48 9.99 -1.46 2.79
C ILE A 48 10.17 -2.81 3.51
N ALA A 49 9.11 -3.34 4.11
CA ALA A 49 9.14 -4.61 4.84
C ALA A 49 9.53 -5.77 3.90
N VAL A 50 8.88 -5.86 2.73
CA VAL A 50 9.16 -6.87 1.71
C VAL A 50 10.59 -6.72 1.19
N GLN A 51 11.01 -5.51 0.83
CA GLN A 51 12.36 -5.28 0.31
C GLN A 51 13.45 -5.65 1.33
N ASN A 52 13.26 -5.29 2.61
CA ASN A 52 14.19 -5.63 3.67
C ASN A 52 14.29 -7.14 3.87
N TRP A 53 13.15 -7.84 3.83
CA TRP A 53 13.10 -9.30 3.94
C TRP A 53 13.81 -10.00 2.78
N LEU A 54 13.55 -9.58 1.54
CA LEU A 54 14.22 -10.12 0.35
C LEU A 54 15.75 -10.00 0.48
N VAL A 55 16.23 -8.84 0.94
CA VAL A 55 17.66 -8.56 1.14
C VAL A 55 18.23 -9.38 2.30
N SER A 56 17.55 -9.46 3.45
CA SER A 56 18.06 -10.16 4.64
C SER A 56 18.19 -11.67 4.42
N GLU A 57 17.21 -12.26 3.73
CA GLU A 57 17.20 -13.69 3.38
C GLU A 57 18.02 -13.99 2.11
N ARG A 58 18.58 -12.96 1.45
CA ARG A 58 19.38 -13.07 0.22
C ARG A 58 18.62 -13.77 -0.93
N LEU A 59 17.33 -13.54 -1.00
CA LEU A 59 16.46 -14.11 -2.03
C LEU A 59 16.77 -13.50 -3.40
N GLN A 60 16.55 -14.28 -4.44
CA GLN A 60 16.68 -13.84 -5.83
C GLN A 60 15.38 -13.24 -6.37
N SER A 61 14.27 -13.42 -5.66
CA SER A 61 12.98 -12.76 -5.91
C SER A 61 13.10 -11.23 -5.93
N LYS A 62 12.34 -10.58 -6.82
CA LYS A 62 12.41 -9.13 -7.04
C LYS A 62 11.05 -8.49 -6.98
N LEU A 63 10.92 -7.41 -6.21
CA LEU A 63 9.79 -6.50 -6.29
C LEU A 63 9.94 -5.64 -7.56
N ILE A 64 9.08 -5.88 -8.56
CA ILE A 64 9.21 -5.25 -9.89
C ILE A 64 8.23 -4.09 -10.10
N MET A 65 7.03 -4.14 -9.51
CA MET A 65 6.02 -3.11 -9.67
C MET A 65 5.17 -2.93 -8.42
N GLN A 66 4.60 -1.73 -8.30
CA GLN A 66 3.54 -1.41 -7.36
C GLN A 66 2.42 -0.70 -8.13
N VAL A 67 1.19 -1.21 -8.03
CA VAL A 67 0.02 -0.66 -8.74
C VAL A 67 -1.16 -0.67 -7.78
N HIS A 68 -1.79 0.48 -7.54
CA HIS A 68 -2.86 0.64 -6.54
C HIS A 68 -2.46 0.16 -5.14
N ASP A 69 -2.97 -0.98 -4.70
CA ASP A 69 -2.72 -1.67 -3.44
C ASP A 69 -1.96 -3.00 -3.63
N GLU A 70 -1.52 -3.29 -4.86
CA GLU A 70 -0.83 -4.53 -5.26
C GLU A 70 0.69 -4.33 -5.34
N LEU A 71 1.43 -5.36 -4.90
CA LEU A 71 2.87 -5.51 -5.13
C LEU A 71 3.11 -6.70 -6.07
N VAL A 72 3.82 -6.45 -7.17
CA VAL A 72 4.13 -7.49 -8.16
C VAL A 72 5.59 -7.91 -8.02
N LEU A 73 5.81 -9.21 -7.87
CA LEU A 73 7.13 -9.80 -7.74
C LEU A 73 7.43 -10.77 -8.89
N GLU A 74 8.68 -10.79 -9.35
CA GLU A 74 9.26 -11.92 -10.08
C GLU A 74 9.90 -12.86 -9.07
N VAL A 75 9.54 -14.14 -9.12
CA VAL A 75 9.90 -15.14 -8.11
C VAL A 75 10.46 -16.39 -8.82
N PRO A 76 11.70 -16.82 -8.51
CA PRO A 76 12.21 -18.10 -8.96
C PRO A 76 11.40 -19.28 -8.40
N ASP A 77 11.23 -20.35 -9.17
CA ASP A 77 10.42 -21.52 -8.78
C ASP A 77 10.83 -22.13 -7.42
N ASN A 78 12.12 -22.12 -7.10
CA ASN A 78 12.64 -22.65 -5.84
C ASN A 78 12.36 -21.75 -4.62
N GLU A 79 11.91 -20.51 -4.82
CA GLU A 79 11.53 -19.56 -3.77
C GLU A 79 10.00 -19.37 -3.66
N LEU A 80 9.24 -19.93 -4.62
CA LEU A 80 7.81 -19.66 -4.78
C LEU A 80 6.98 -19.95 -3.52
N GLU A 81 7.13 -21.13 -2.93
CA GLU A 81 6.36 -21.50 -1.73
C GLU A 81 6.70 -20.61 -0.52
N LEU A 82 7.96 -20.23 -0.38
CA LEU A 82 8.39 -19.31 0.67
C LEU A 82 7.77 -17.92 0.48
N VAL A 83 7.84 -17.38 -0.74
CA VAL A 83 7.26 -16.06 -1.06
C VAL A 83 5.75 -16.07 -0.89
N LYS A 84 5.06 -17.11 -1.36
CA LYS A 84 3.62 -17.26 -1.25
C LYS A 84 3.14 -17.23 0.21
N GLN A 85 3.92 -17.80 1.12
CA GLN A 85 3.63 -17.76 2.55
C GLN A 85 3.99 -16.41 3.19
N LYS A 86 5.19 -15.88 2.90
CA LYS A 86 5.75 -14.74 3.65
C LYS A 86 5.29 -13.39 3.17
N LEU A 87 5.05 -13.22 1.87
CA LEU A 87 4.61 -11.95 1.31
C LEU A 87 3.32 -11.42 1.97
N PRO A 88 2.22 -12.19 2.08
CA PRO A 88 0.99 -11.68 2.68
C PRO A 88 1.17 -11.45 4.19
N GLU A 89 1.94 -12.30 4.89
CA GLU A 89 2.26 -12.10 6.30
C GLU A 89 2.97 -10.76 6.53
N LEU A 90 3.96 -10.42 5.71
CA LEU A 90 4.68 -9.15 5.81
C LEU A 90 3.77 -7.95 5.53
N MET A 91 2.96 -8.03 4.48
CA MET A 91 2.05 -6.94 4.09
C MET A 91 0.96 -6.68 5.13
N GLN A 92 0.39 -7.74 5.73
CA GLN A 92 -0.69 -7.62 6.72
C GLN A 92 -0.20 -7.07 8.06
N ASN A 93 1.08 -7.26 8.40
CA ASN A 93 1.63 -6.92 9.71
C ASN A 93 2.38 -5.58 9.76
N VAL A 94 2.35 -4.77 8.70
CA VAL A 94 3.06 -3.47 8.68
C VAL A 94 2.48 -2.41 9.60
N ALA A 95 1.24 -2.60 10.08
CA ALA A 95 0.59 -1.71 11.02
C ALA A 95 -0.41 -2.46 11.88
N LYS A 96 -0.60 -1.98 13.11
CA LYS A 96 -1.63 -2.47 14.02
C LYS A 96 -2.84 -1.53 13.97
N LEU A 97 -3.89 -1.96 13.27
CA LEU A 97 -5.15 -1.24 13.14
C LEU A 97 -6.26 -2.00 13.88
N ASP A 98 -7.35 -1.31 14.21
CA ASP A 98 -8.51 -1.93 14.86
C ASP A 98 -9.20 -2.97 13.96
N VAL A 99 -9.10 -2.78 12.64
CA VAL A 99 -9.55 -3.73 11.62
C VAL A 99 -8.31 -4.37 10.98
N PRO A 100 -8.21 -5.71 10.92
CA PRO A 100 -7.03 -6.36 10.36
C PRO A 100 -6.90 -6.08 8.86
N LEU A 101 -5.66 -5.90 8.41
CA LEU A 101 -5.32 -5.85 6.99
C LEU A 101 -5.35 -7.26 6.41
N LEU A 102 -5.90 -7.39 5.20
CA LEU A 102 -5.89 -8.63 4.43
C LEU A 102 -5.03 -8.41 3.19
N ALA A 103 -4.18 -9.37 2.87
CA ALA A 103 -3.41 -9.42 1.64
C ALA A 103 -3.54 -10.82 1.05
N GLU A 104 -3.89 -10.91 -0.22
CA GLU A 104 -4.05 -12.15 -0.96
C GLU A 104 -2.85 -12.32 -1.91
N VAL A 105 -2.61 -13.57 -2.34
CA VAL A 105 -1.52 -13.90 -3.26
C VAL A 105 -2.08 -14.71 -4.41
N GLY A 106 -1.93 -14.20 -5.62
CA GLY A 106 -2.07 -14.97 -6.85
C GLY A 106 -0.71 -15.25 -7.49
N VAL A 107 -0.66 -16.30 -8.30
CA VAL A 107 0.57 -16.78 -8.95
C VAL A 107 0.22 -17.16 -10.38
N GLY A 108 0.97 -16.64 -11.35
CA GLY A 108 0.76 -16.91 -12.77
C GLY A 108 2.05 -16.72 -13.56
N SER A 109 2.04 -17.23 -14.80
CA SER A 109 3.16 -17.07 -15.75
C SER A 109 3.24 -15.67 -16.36
N ASN A 110 2.22 -14.85 -16.14
CA ASN A 110 2.14 -13.45 -16.49
C ASN A 110 1.24 -12.73 -15.46
N TRP A 111 1.18 -11.41 -15.54
CA TRP A 111 0.42 -10.61 -14.58
C TRP A 111 -1.08 -10.92 -14.60
N GLU A 112 -1.69 -11.11 -15.78
CA GLU A 112 -3.12 -11.46 -15.90
C GLU A 112 -3.46 -12.80 -15.25
N GLY A 113 -2.56 -13.79 -15.30
CA GLY A 113 -2.76 -15.07 -14.63
C GLY A 113 -2.44 -15.06 -13.13
N ALA A 114 -1.81 -14.00 -12.63
CA ALA A 114 -1.44 -13.82 -11.22
C ALA A 114 -2.38 -12.87 -10.47
N HIS A 115 -3.10 -12.02 -11.18
CA HIS A 115 -4.15 -11.13 -10.67
C HIS A 115 -5.46 -11.90 -10.51
#